data_AF-A0A512IQG7-F1
#
_entry.id   AF-A0A512IQG7-F1
#
_cell.length_a   1.000
_cell.length_b   1.000
_cell.length_c   1.000
_cell.angle_alpha   90.00
_cell.angle_beta   90.00
_cell.angle_gamma   90.00
#
_symmetry.space_group_name_H-M   'P 1'
#
loop_
_entity.id
_entity.type
_entity.pdbx_description
1 polymer ?
#
loop_
_entity_poly.entity_id
_entity_poly.type
_entity_poly.pdbx_seq_one_letter_code
_entity_poly.pdbx_strand_id
1 'polypeptide(L)'
;MRGRQTAGVPKSLRSGGTAMRNPALSRRDFARTCLREGQLHMIWATRRVQDDEVQSIADLFRDQVEAFDPAGQMLLLSLNEAWPMVRLWVALPDEELLGPYYGFAVCPRAELPLAPTLIAGNVARFQRLFQDA
;
A
#
# COMPACT_ATOMS: atom_id res chain seq x y z
N MET A 1 -41.35 -40.13 -40.12
CA MET A 1 -41.50 -39.84 -38.68
C MET A 1 -40.11 -39.59 -38.10
N ARG A 2 -39.73 -38.32 -37.90
CA ARG A 2 -38.47 -37.91 -37.28
C ARG A 2 -38.81 -37.24 -35.96
N GLY A 3 -38.33 -37.80 -34.86
CA GLY A 3 -38.59 -37.33 -33.50
C GLY A 3 -37.33 -36.80 -32.82
N ARG A 4 -37.49 -35.62 -32.21
CA ARG A 4 -36.78 -35.06 -31.04
C ARG A 4 -35.28 -34.75 -31.19
N GLN A 5 -35.00 -33.47 -31.46
CA GLN A 5 -33.79 -32.80 -30.98
C GLN A 5 -34.11 -31.98 -29.73
N THR A 6 -33.13 -31.98 -28.84
CA THR A 6 -33.14 -31.60 -27.43
C THR A 6 -32.88 -30.11 -27.18
N ALA A 7 -33.61 -29.58 -26.20
CA ALA A 7 -33.22 -28.56 -25.21
C ALA A 7 -32.29 -27.41 -25.67
N GLY A 8 -32.89 -26.24 -25.93
CA GLY A 8 -32.20 -24.96 -25.90
C GLY A 8 -31.89 -24.54 -24.46
N VAL A 9 -30.61 -24.34 -24.17
CA VAL A 9 -30.11 -23.77 -22.91
C VAL A 9 -30.06 -22.24 -23.03
N PRO A 10 -30.59 -21.46 -22.07
CA PRO A 10 -30.45 -20.01 -22.08
C PRO A 10 -29.08 -19.62 -21.50
N LYS A 11 -28.20 -19.01 -22.31
CA LYS A 11 -27.04 -18.27 -21.80
C LYS A 11 -27.45 -16.84 -21.49
N SER A 12 -28.01 -16.64 -20.29
CA SER A 12 -28.02 -15.34 -19.64
C SER A 12 -26.99 -15.39 -18.52
N LEU A 13 -25.84 -14.76 -18.76
CA LEU A 13 -24.95 -14.30 -17.69
C LEU A 13 -24.24 -13.05 -18.20
N ARG A 14 -24.92 -11.92 -17.95
CA ARG A 14 -24.27 -10.64 -17.75
C ARG A 14 -23.30 -10.81 -16.59
N SER A 15 -22.01 -10.91 -16.89
CA SER A 15 -20.96 -10.55 -15.94
C SER A 15 -20.39 -9.24 -16.42
N GLY A 16 -21.18 -8.17 -16.25
CA GLY A 16 -20.62 -6.83 -16.20
C GLY A 16 -19.74 -6.80 -14.96
N GLY A 17 -18.43 -6.93 -15.15
CA GLY A 17 -17.45 -6.72 -14.10
C GLY A 17 -17.63 -5.30 -13.59
N THR A 18 -18.31 -5.16 -12.46
CA THR A 18 -18.29 -3.95 -11.65
C THR A 18 -16.88 -3.83 -11.14
N ALA A 19 -16.01 -3.18 -11.92
CA ALA A 19 -14.86 -2.51 -11.38
C ALA A 19 -15.39 -1.68 -10.21
N MET A 20 -14.99 -2.00 -8.99
CA MET A 20 -15.13 -1.10 -7.86
C MET A 20 -14.36 0.17 -8.21
N ARG A 21 -15.04 1.09 -8.90
CA ARG A 21 -14.67 2.49 -8.96
C ARG A 21 -14.93 3.01 -7.56
N ASN A 22 -13.93 2.91 -6.70
CA ASN A 22 -13.88 3.72 -5.50
C ASN A 22 -13.58 5.15 -5.98
N PRO A 23 -14.52 6.11 -5.86
CA PRO A 23 -14.36 7.44 -6.45
C PRO A 23 -13.66 8.43 -5.50
N ALA A 24 -12.85 7.95 -4.54
CA ALA A 24 -12.50 8.79 -3.40
C ALA A 24 -11.35 9.78 -3.62
N LEU A 25 -10.38 9.56 -4.52
CA LEU A 25 -9.30 10.53 -4.73
C LEU A 25 -8.85 10.56 -6.19
N SER A 26 -9.06 11.71 -6.87
CA SER A 26 -8.48 11.93 -8.19
C SER A 26 -6.96 12.07 -8.06
N ARG A 27 -6.20 11.61 -9.06
CA ARG A 27 -4.73 11.81 -9.12
C ARG A 27 -4.30 13.28 -8.90
N ARG A 28 -5.19 14.24 -9.19
CA ARG A 28 -4.97 15.68 -8.96
C ARG A 28 -5.17 16.12 -7.51
N ASP A 29 -6.02 15.43 -6.76
CA ASP A 29 -6.23 15.71 -5.33
C ASP A 29 -5.04 15.19 -4.52
N PHE A 30 -4.48 14.05 -4.92
CA PHE A 30 -3.26 13.48 -4.33
C PHE A 30 -2.06 14.44 -4.34
N ALA A 31 -1.84 15.14 -5.45
CA ALA A 31 -0.79 16.15 -5.55
C ALA A 31 -1.04 17.39 -4.67
N ARG A 32 -2.32 17.69 -4.36
CA ARG A 32 -2.70 18.81 -3.46
C ARG A 32 -2.60 18.42 -1.99
N THR A 33 -2.89 17.17 -1.61
CA THR A 33 -2.74 16.70 -0.22
C THR A 33 -1.27 16.74 0.21
N CYS A 34 -0.33 16.44 -0.70
CA CYS A 34 1.11 16.57 -0.49
C CYS A 34 1.59 18.03 -0.21
N LEU A 35 0.76 19.04 -0.45
CA LEU A 35 1.11 20.47 -0.43
C LEU A 35 0.22 21.28 0.52
N ARG A 36 -0.26 20.70 1.63
CA ARG A 36 -0.73 21.53 2.74
C ARG A 36 0.49 22.19 3.41
N GLU A 37 0.63 23.50 3.24
CA GLU A 37 1.60 24.35 3.96
C GLU A 37 3.09 24.16 3.63
N GLY A 38 3.44 23.67 2.43
CA GLY A 38 4.84 23.61 2.00
C GLY A 38 5.71 22.57 2.72
N GLN A 39 5.10 21.72 3.55
CA GLN A 39 5.73 20.53 4.12
C GLN A 39 5.02 19.28 3.58
N LEU A 40 5.81 18.35 3.01
CA LEU A 40 5.33 17.01 2.68
C LEU A 40 5.01 16.29 3.99
N HIS A 41 3.75 16.33 4.43
CA HIS A 41 3.32 15.64 5.63
C HIS A 41 3.27 14.13 5.36
N MET A 42 4.32 13.42 5.76
CA MET A 42 4.44 11.99 5.61
C MET A 42 3.88 11.30 6.86
N ILE A 43 2.83 10.51 6.69
CA ILE A 43 2.28 9.66 7.74
C ILE A 43 3.18 8.44 7.88
N TRP A 44 3.63 8.18 9.10
CA TRP A 44 4.34 6.95 9.43
C TRP A 44 3.43 6.10 10.30
N ALA A 45 3.40 4.80 10.03
CA ALA A 45 2.73 3.85 10.88
C ALA A 45 3.59 2.60 11.04
N THR A 46 3.51 1.95 12.19
CA THR A 46 4.30 0.75 12.51
C THR A 46 3.43 -0.40 12.98
N ARG A 47 3.90 -1.61 12.70
CA ARG A 47 3.33 -2.86 13.21
C ARG A 47 4.44 -3.89 13.43
N ARG A 48 4.29 -4.69 14.48
CA ARG A 48 5.03 -5.94 14.65
C ARG A 48 4.30 -7.06 13.93
N VAL A 49 5.01 -7.81 13.10
CA VAL A 49 4.49 -8.92 12.31
C VAL A 49 5.44 -10.10 12.40
N GLN A 50 4.94 -11.28 12.06
CA GLN A 50 5.80 -12.43 11.81
C GLN A 50 6.49 -12.29 10.45
N ASP A 51 7.66 -12.91 10.31
CA ASP A 51 8.47 -12.91 9.08
C ASP A 51 7.68 -13.40 7.85
N ASP A 52 6.79 -14.37 8.04
CA ASP A 52 5.93 -14.91 6.97
C ASP A 52 4.86 -13.93 6.47
N GLU A 53 4.43 -12.97 7.30
CA GLU A 53 3.49 -11.90 6.93
C GLU A 53 4.15 -10.81 6.07
N VAL A 54 5.49 -10.68 6.12
CA VAL A 54 6.23 -9.58 5.47
C VAL A 54 5.97 -9.56 3.96
N GLN A 55 5.99 -10.73 3.31
CA GLN A 55 5.80 -10.81 1.87
C GLN A 55 4.40 -10.35 1.44
N SER A 56 3.35 -10.78 2.15
CA SER A 56 1.97 -10.37 1.84
C SER A 56 1.75 -8.87 2.02
N ILE A 57 2.39 -8.26 3.03
CA ILE A 57 2.34 -6.80 3.22
C ILE A 57 3.12 -6.08 2.12
N ALA A 58 4.25 -6.62 1.68
CA ALA A 58 5.04 -6.07 0.59
C ALA A 58 4.34 -6.16 -0.78
N ASP A 59 3.55 -7.22 -1.02
CA ASP A 59 2.67 -7.33 -2.19
C ASP A 59 1.59 -6.24 -2.16
N LEU A 60 0.84 -6.14 -1.06
CA LEU A 60 -0.18 -5.10 -0.87
C LEU A 60 0.40 -3.68 -1.05
N PHE A 61 1.58 -3.43 -0.52
CA PHE A 61 2.25 -2.15 -0.64
C PHE A 61 2.60 -1.82 -2.10
N ARG A 62 3.08 -2.79 -2.88
CA ARG A 62 3.38 -2.57 -4.30
C ARG A 62 2.14 -2.23 -5.11
N ASP A 63 1.04 -2.93 -4.86
CA ASP A 63 -0.25 -2.64 -5.52
C ASP A 63 -0.70 -1.20 -5.21
N GLN A 64 -0.53 -0.73 -3.97
CA GLN A 64 -0.84 0.65 -3.60
C GLN A 64 0.10 1.67 -4.24
N VAL A 65 1.40 1.40 -4.27
CA VAL A 65 2.39 2.29 -4.91
C VAL A 65 2.06 2.47 -6.39
N GLU A 66 1.76 1.38 -7.09
CA GLU A 66 1.38 1.44 -8.51
C GLU A 66 0.10 2.25 -8.73
N ALA A 67 -0.87 2.12 -7.83
CA ALA A 67 -2.14 2.83 -7.94
C ALA A 67 -2.07 4.32 -7.55
N PHE A 68 -1.30 4.64 -6.50
CA PHE A 68 -1.43 5.91 -5.76
C PHE A 68 -0.14 6.71 -5.60
N ASP A 69 1.05 6.19 -5.92
CA ASP A 69 2.31 6.89 -5.63
C ASP A 69 3.13 7.32 -6.86
N PRO A 70 2.59 8.16 -7.75
CA PRO A 70 3.33 8.63 -8.92
C PRO A 70 4.54 9.52 -8.56
N ALA A 71 4.59 10.01 -7.32
CA ALA A 71 5.66 10.87 -6.82
C ALA A 71 6.74 10.10 -6.03
N GLY A 72 6.62 8.78 -5.89
CA GLY A 72 7.60 7.94 -5.19
C GLY A 72 7.79 8.35 -3.72
N GLN A 73 6.72 8.76 -3.05
CA GLN A 73 6.70 9.21 -1.66
C GLN A 73 6.56 8.07 -0.66
N MET A 74 5.93 6.95 -1.06
CA MET A 74 5.65 5.83 -0.19
C MET A 74 6.90 4.99 0.06
N LEU A 75 7.05 4.48 1.28
CA LEU A 75 8.14 3.58 1.67
C LEU A 75 7.61 2.48 2.59
N LEU A 76 8.15 1.27 2.41
CA LEU A 76 7.99 0.16 3.34
C LEU A 76 9.36 -0.24 3.88
N LEU A 77 9.50 -0.14 5.19
CA LEU A 77 10.75 -0.40 5.91
C LEU A 77 10.58 -1.58 6.85
N SER A 78 11.67 -2.27 7.14
CA SER A 78 11.74 -3.30 8.16
C SER A 78 12.92 -3.10 9.11
N LEU A 79 12.76 -3.64 10.32
CA LEU A 79 13.83 -3.89 11.27
C LEU A 79 13.60 -5.28 11.86
N ASN A 80 14.62 -6.12 11.80
CA ASN A 80 14.61 -7.40 12.48
C ASN A 80 14.69 -7.15 13.99
N GLU A 81 13.72 -7.66 14.75
CA GLU A 81 13.77 -7.63 16.21
C GLU A 81 14.30 -8.98 16.72
N ALA A 82 13.44 -9.81 17.31
CA ALA A 82 13.77 -11.15 17.75
C ALA A 82 13.05 -12.15 16.85
N TRP A 83 13.79 -13.00 16.14
CA TRP A 83 13.21 -13.98 15.23
C TRP A 83 12.11 -14.82 15.94
N PRO A 84 10.93 -15.01 15.32
CA PRO A 84 10.56 -14.65 13.94
C PRO A 84 9.87 -13.29 13.79
N MET A 85 10.03 -12.37 14.74
CA MET A 85 9.37 -11.07 14.74
C MET A 85 10.15 -10.03 13.94
N VAL A 86 9.43 -9.36 13.04
CA VAL A 86 9.90 -8.22 12.25
C VAL A 86 9.02 -7.04 12.58
N ARG A 87 9.63 -5.87 12.79
CA ARG A 87 8.88 -4.62 12.86
C ARG A 87 8.87 -3.97 11.49
N LEU A 88 7.68 -3.63 11.01
CA LEU A 88 7.49 -2.90 9.77
C LEU A 88 7.11 -1.46 10.06
N TRP A 89 7.52 -0.57 9.16
CA TRP A 89 7.02 0.79 9.08
C TRP A 89 6.56 1.06 7.65
N VAL A 90 5.36 1.59 7.53
CA VAL A 90 4.84 2.11 6.27
C VAL A 90 4.82 3.62 6.34
N ALA A 91 5.21 4.22 5.23
CA ALA A 91 5.23 5.64 5.04
C ALA A 91 4.27 5.99 3.91
N LEU A 92 3.29 6.84 4.21
CA LEU A 92 2.18 7.15 3.33
C LEU A 92 2.05 8.68 3.19
N PRO A 93 1.68 9.18 2.00
CA PRO A 93 1.42 10.60 1.78
C PRO A 93 0.05 11.05 2.31
N ASP A 94 -0.84 10.10 2.62
CA ASP A 94 -2.21 10.34 3.09
C ASP A 94 -2.61 9.27 4.12
N GLU A 95 -3.35 9.67 5.15
CA GLU A 95 -3.85 8.79 6.20
C GLU A 95 -4.98 7.87 5.67
N GLU A 96 -5.72 8.28 4.65
CA GLU A 96 -6.76 7.45 4.03
C GLU A 96 -6.20 6.15 3.43
N LEU A 97 -4.91 6.14 3.06
CA LEU A 97 -4.20 4.97 2.54
C LEU A 97 -3.82 3.98 3.65
N LEU A 98 -4.01 4.33 4.92
CA LEU A 98 -3.70 3.44 6.04
C LEU A 98 -4.72 2.31 6.18
N GLY A 99 -5.95 2.48 5.67
CA GLY A 99 -7.05 1.53 5.83
C GLY A 99 -6.72 0.05 5.52
N PRO A 100 -5.99 -0.27 4.43
CA PRO A 100 -5.59 -1.64 4.11
C PRO A 100 -4.51 -2.22 5.04
N TYR A 101 -3.78 -1.40 5.79
CA TYR A 101 -2.71 -1.82 6.70
C TYR A 101 -3.25 -2.13 8.09
N TYR A 102 -4.07 -3.18 8.20
CA TYR A 102 -4.67 -3.57 9.47
C TYR A 102 -3.64 -3.78 10.58
N GLY A 103 -3.91 -3.20 11.76
CA GLY A 103 -3.05 -3.31 12.95
C GLY A 103 -1.81 -2.42 12.92
N PHE A 104 -1.59 -1.60 11.89
CA PHE A 104 -0.59 -0.54 11.92
C PHE A 104 -1.11 0.63 12.77
N ALA A 105 -0.24 1.13 13.64
CA ALA A 105 -0.52 2.30 14.46
C ALA A 105 0.34 3.47 13.97
N VAL A 106 -0.27 4.65 13.82
CA VAL A 106 0.46 5.88 13.47
C VAL A 106 1.52 6.16 14.52
N CYS A 107 2.74 6.45 14.06
CA CYS A 107 3.87 6.75 14.92
C CYS A 107 4.60 8.02 14.45
N PRO A 108 5.21 8.80 15.35
CA PRO A 108 6.04 9.93 14.97
C PRO A 108 7.33 9.49 14.25
N ARG A 109 7.91 10.37 13.44
CA ARG A 109 9.21 10.16 12.76
C ARG A 109 10.32 9.79 13.77
N ALA A 110 10.28 10.29 15.00
CA ALA A 110 11.26 10.02 16.04
C ALA A 110 11.30 8.55 16.50
N GLU A 111 10.25 7.77 16.23
CA GLU A 111 10.19 6.33 16.53
C GLU A 111 10.74 5.44 15.40
N LEU A 112 11.21 6.05 14.31
CA LEU A 112 11.81 5.30 13.22
C LEU A 112 13.17 4.73 13.63
N PRO A 113 13.53 3.54 13.15
CA PRO A 113 14.80 2.94 13.48
C PRO A 113 15.96 3.73 12.85
N LEU A 114 17.12 3.68 13.49
CA LEU A 114 18.35 4.33 13.00
C LEU A 114 18.87 3.69 11.70
N ALA A 115 18.75 2.36 11.59
CA ALA A 115 19.22 1.60 10.42
C ALA A 115 18.13 0.63 9.92
N PRO A 116 17.05 1.14 9.28
CA PRO A 116 16.04 0.29 8.67
C PRO A 116 16.58 -0.39 7.40
N THR A 117 15.97 -1.51 7.05
CA THR A 117 16.08 -2.10 5.71
C THR A 117 14.90 -1.63 4.85
N LEU A 118 15.17 -1.20 3.62
CA LEU A 118 14.12 -0.89 2.64
C LEU A 118 13.57 -2.20 2.07
N ILE A 119 12.27 -2.45 2.26
CA ILE A 119 11.57 -3.58 1.65
C ILE A 119 11.02 -3.19 0.27
N ALA A 120 10.34 -2.04 0.18
CA ALA A 120 9.75 -1.55 -1.06
C ALA A 120 9.61 -0.03 -1.07
N GLY A 121 9.59 0.57 -2.27
CA GLY A 121 9.43 2.02 -2.47
C GLY A 121 10.62 2.65 -3.19
N ASN A 122 10.70 3.99 -3.15
CA ASN A 122 11.72 4.74 -3.87
C ASN A 122 13.07 4.75 -3.14
N VAL A 123 14.09 4.12 -3.74
CA VAL A 123 15.45 4.03 -3.18
C VAL A 123 16.08 5.41 -2.94
N ALA A 124 15.98 6.33 -3.89
CA ALA A 124 16.57 7.67 -3.74
C ALA A 124 15.92 8.45 -2.59
N ARG A 125 14.61 8.25 -2.35
CA ARG A 125 13.93 8.84 -1.20
C ARG A 125 14.39 8.21 0.11
N PHE A 126 14.53 6.89 0.15
CA PHE A 126 15.06 6.18 1.31
C PHE A 126 16.45 6.70 1.70
N GLN A 127 17.36 6.84 0.73
CA GLN A 127 18.71 7.36 0.97
C GLN A 127 18.70 8.78 1.56
N ARG A 128 17.89 9.69 1.00
CA ARG A 128 17.75 11.05 1.54
C ARG A 128 17.23 11.09 2.97
N LEU A 129 16.40 10.11 3.38
CA LEU A 129 15.79 10.08 4.71
C LEU A 129 16.67 9.42 5.77
N PHE A 130 17.60 8.55 5.39
CA PHE A 130 18.34 7.69 6.33
C PHE A 130 19.87 7.65 6.12
N GLN A 131 20.40 8.18 5.03
CA GLN A 131 21.84 8.11 4.68
C GLN A 131 22.51 9.47 4.49
N ASP A 132 21.75 10.52 4.16
CA ASP A 132 22.29 11.88 3.96
C ASP A 132 22.24 12.77 5.23
N ALA A 133 22.24 12.18 6.43
CA ALA A 133 22.19 12.90 7.72
C ALA A 133 23.58 13.05 8.36
#